data_AF-A0A9D4RR10-F1
#
_entry.id   AF-A0A9D4RR10-F1
#
_cell.length_a   1.000
_cell.length_b   1.000
_cell.length_c   1.000
_cell.angle_alpha   90.00
_cell.angle_beta   90.00
_cell.angle_gamma   90.00
#
_symmetry.space_group_name_H-M   'P 1'
#
loop_
_entity.id
_entity.type
_entity.pdbx_description
1 polymer ?
#
loop_
_entity_poly.entity_id
_entity_poly.type
_entity_poly.pdbx_seq_one_letter_code
_entity_poly.pdbx_strand_id
1 'polypeptide(L)'
;MSYTGPLRLTNLLPAGNVHFGLVYSHVSGFMGFVAEELIKYFKTNKKLVRKFLLIVPEDCNVPQDLVTADDSEGEIVISHDKGDELEFKRVHADKERTYKATVYRIKCGTEEYHVCAQVPTVLTAISHLAQNHLGKIDVQLEQQRFCQSYQQILDAKRWNDIVQIVTCKDEADLPSALFKVAKSLANSLPGNLQPHGPNQATTKLSSVYLYNSSTDLDMLDEIRNELDIHHIPNKTNLPGESILSGGDNREGWIVFVVSKASLESSETSFNMLKCITADVDEGRLGVLLVLRGEVEISDVPQCFRWVTYYRAKAVGDTSYTKRIVRTVSGYPVDIGRQLPAGNVVPGLCWAYFINYLMITLTSDLDKTIQIFLRQKNVECGCIRKLIVVWVKSCDTEKQLHDLASERAMNRKMTHTGKFQTTTNGFGGQKGRPFNLNVYEFADNSNPDKKVRRWFPAEYCTPMTCLQTMETDFAGISTATKENIGPMFKKLFDEIVSRDYVKQKLGDNKVSLIYFDDHHSDTPLIDLLEKEIMDPEATVIY
;
A
#
# COMPACT_ATOMS: atom_id res chain seq x y z
N MET A 1 43.36 -5.43 -0.77
CA MET A 1 42.75 -5.51 -2.11
C MET A 1 41.67 -4.45 -2.19
N SER A 2 41.92 -3.40 -2.96
CA SER A 2 41.05 -2.25 -3.17
C SER A 2 39.95 -2.60 -4.19
N TYR A 3 38.69 -2.51 -3.78
CA TYR A 3 37.54 -2.71 -4.65
C TYR A 3 37.20 -1.37 -5.34
N THR A 4 37.50 -1.27 -6.63
CA THR A 4 37.27 -0.08 -7.48
C THR A 4 36.16 -0.32 -8.50
N GLY A 5 35.01 -0.81 -8.03
CA GLY A 5 33.78 -0.85 -8.83
C GLY A 5 32.81 0.23 -8.36
N PRO A 6 32.08 0.94 -9.25
CA PRO A 6 30.99 1.79 -8.82
C PRO A 6 29.92 0.92 -8.17
N LEU A 7 29.62 1.16 -6.90
CA LEU A 7 28.42 0.65 -6.23
C LEU A 7 27.22 1.09 -7.07
N ARG A 8 26.58 0.14 -7.76
CA ARG A 8 25.33 0.41 -8.49
C ARG A 8 24.24 0.65 -7.44
N LEU A 9 23.76 1.88 -7.36
CA LEU A 9 22.63 2.35 -6.54
C LEU A 9 21.32 1.56 -6.73
N THR A 10 21.25 0.64 -7.70
CA THR A 10 20.08 -0.21 -8.00
C THR A 10 19.94 -1.42 -7.07
N ASN A 11 20.94 -1.74 -6.25
CA ASN A 11 20.93 -2.98 -5.46
C ASN A 11 20.61 -2.79 -3.96
N LEU A 12 20.30 -1.57 -3.52
CA LEU A 12 19.88 -1.26 -2.15
C LEU A 12 18.83 -0.14 -2.22
N LEU A 13 17.58 -0.48 -2.51
CA LEU A 13 16.47 0.33 -2.04
C LEU A 13 16.17 -0.18 -0.62
N PRO A 14 16.58 0.51 0.47
CA PRO A 14 16.00 0.23 1.77
C PRO A 14 14.49 0.42 1.63
N ALA A 15 13.72 -0.52 2.18
CA ALA A 15 12.28 -0.59 2.06
C ALA A 15 11.62 0.67 2.65
N GLY A 16 11.47 1.73 1.84
CA GLY A 16 10.73 2.92 2.22
C GLY A 16 9.27 2.56 2.45
N ASN A 17 8.68 3.06 3.54
CA ASN A 17 7.26 2.98 3.96
C ASN A 17 6.36 1.98 3.21
N VAL A 18 6.80 0.72 3.14
CA VAL A 18 6.15 -0.34 2.33
C VAL A 18 4.77 -0.56 2.93
N HIS A 19 4.74 -0.82 4.24
CA HIS A 19 3.52 -0.89 5.02
C HIS A 19 2.55 0.26 4.74
N PHE A 20 3.01 1.51 4.61
CA PHE A 20 2.12 2.66 4.41
C PHE A 20 1.40 2.61 3.05
N GLY A 21 2.14 2.26 1.99
CA GLY A 21 1.55 2.03 0.67
C GLY A 21 0.56 0.85 0.68
N LEU A 22 0.88 -0.23 1.40
CA LEU A 22 0.00 -1.40 1.54
C LEU A 22 -1.29 -1.10 2.30
N VAL A 23 -1.18 -0.37 3.42
CA VAL A 23 -2.33 0.07 4.22
C VAL A 23 -3.25 0.92 3.37
N TYR A 24 -2.73 1.95 2.68
CA TYR A 24 -3.55 2.81 1.83
C TYR A 24 -4.13 2.08 0.62
N SER A 25 -3.41 1.12 0.04
CA SER A 25 -3.93 0.26 -1.02
C SER A 25 -5.15 -0.54 -0.54
N HIS A 26 -5.10 -1.10 0.67
CA HIS A 26 -6.23 -1.84 1.25
C HIS A 26 -7.37 -0.92 1.69
N VAL A 27 -7.06 0.23 2.30
CA VAL A 27 -8.06 1.21 2.74
C VAL A 27 -8.82 1.80 1.56
N SER A 28 -8.11 2.36 0.57
CA SER A 28 -8.73 2.96 -0.62
C SER A 28 -9.39 1.93 -1.52
N GLY A 29 -8.86 0.70 -1.58
CA GLY A 29 -9.33 -0.36 -2.46
C GLY A 29 -10.46 -1.21 -1.88
N PHE A 30 -10.65 -1.25 -0.56
CA PHE A 30 -11.61 -2.15 0.09
C PHE A 30 -12.32 -1.47 1.29
N MET A 31 -11.58 -1.11 2.35
CA MET A 31 -12.23 -0.68 3.60
C MET A 31 -13.01 0.62 3.49
N GLY A 32 -12.59 1.56 2.64
CA GLY A 32 -13.32 2.80 2.39
C GLY A 32 -14.77 2.59 1.98
N PHE A 33 -15.09 1.46 1.35
CA PHE A 33 -16.46 1.12 0.96
C PHE A 33 -17.11 0.16 1.95
N VAL A 34 -16.37 -0.85 2.40
CA VAL A 34 -16.90 -1.91 3.23
C VAL A 34 -17.20 -1.41 4.64
N ALA A 35 -16.38 -0.51 5.20
CA ALA A 35 -16.59 0.06 6.53
C ALA A 35 -17.96 0.74 6.67
N GLU A 36 -18.36 1.57 5.71
CA GLU A 36 -19.61 2.33 5.76
C GLU A 36 -20.84 1.43 5.70
N GLU A 37 -20.79 0.39 4.86
CA GLU A 37 -21.89 -0.57 4.75
C GLU A 37 -21.95 -1.51 5.96
N LEU A 38 -20.81 -1.88 6.54
CA LEU A 38 -20.77 -2.65 7.80
C LEU A 38 -21.38 -1.87 8.97
N ILE A 39 -21.22 -0.55 9.05
CA ILE A 39 -21.90 0.28 10.07
C ILE A 39 -23.42 0.10 9.97
N LYS A 40 -23.97 0.09 8.76
CA LYS A 40 -25.41 -0.10 8.54
C LYS A 40 -25.82 -1.52 8.90
N TYR A 41 -25.03 -2.51 8.51
CA TYR A 41 -25.30 -3.93 8.75
C TYR A 41 -25.27 -4.31 10.23
N PHE A 42 -24.24 -3.88 10.99
CA PHE A 42 -24.12 -4.20 12.42
C PHE A 42 -25.19 -3.54 13.30
N LYS A 43 -25.83 -2.47 12.83
CA LYS A 43 -26.98 -1.86 13.51
C LYS A 43 -28.22 -2.76 13.46
N THR A 44 -28.42 -3.49 12.37
CA THR A 44 -29.64 -4.29 12.15
C THR A 44 -29.47 -5.74 12.58
N ASN A 45 -28.26 -6.30 12.48
CA ASN A 45 -28.01 -7.71 12.83
C ASN A 45 -27.50 -7.87 14.27
N LYS A 46 -28.30 -8.52 15.14
CA LYS A 46 -27.96 -8.78 16.55
C LYS A 46 -27.22 -10.11 16.79
N LYS A 47 -27.18 -11.01 15.80
CA LYS A 47 -26.53 -12.33 15.95
C LYS A 47 -25.02 -12.29 15.70
N LEU A 48 -24.55 -11.24 15.04
CA LEU A 48 -23.16 -11.07 14.66
C LEU A 48 -22.40 -10.28 15.73
N VAL A 49 -21.15 -10.66 15.99
CA VAL A 49 -20.20 -9.81 16.70
C VAL A 49 -20.07 -8.50 15.92
N ARG A 50 -20.37 -7.36 16.58
CA ARG A 50 -20.47 -6.03 15.95
C ARG A 50 -19.12 -5.40 15.61
N LYS A 51 -18.18 -6.21 15.13
CA LYS A 51 -16.86 -5.80 14.65
C LYS A 51 -16.50 -6.60 13.41
N PHE A 52 -15.82 -5.92 12.51
CA PHE A 52 -15.05 -6.51 11.44
C PHE A 52 -13.64 -6.78 11.95
N LEU A 53 -13.24 -8.04 11.96
CA LEU A 53 -11.94 -8.46 12.45
C LEU A 53 -10.92 -8.43 11.30
N LEU A 54 -9.98 -7.50 11.38
CA LEU A 54 -8.86 -7.39 10.45
C LEU A 54 -7.69 -8.21 11.00
N ILE A 55 -7.47 -9.38 10.44
CA ILE A 55 -6.50 -10.34 10.95
C ILE A 55 -5.13 -10.07 10.31
N VAL A 56 -4.09 -9.90 11.13
CA VAL A 56 -2.71 -9.64 10.68
C VAL A 56 -1.77 -10.68 11.29
N PRO A 57 -1.42 -11.74 10.54
CA PRO A 57 -0.39 -12.71 10.94
C PRO A 57 0.97 -12.04 11.13
N GLU A 58 1.74 -12.44 12.15
CA GLU A 58 3.08 -11.91 12.45
C GLU A 58 4.09 -12.19 11.32
N ASP A 59 3.91 -13.28 10.60
CA ASP A 59 4.72 -13.67 9.44
C ASP A 59 4.26 -13.03 8.11
N CYS A 60 3.18 -12.24 8.13
CA CYS A 60 2.53 -11.68 6.95
C CYS A 60 2.14 -12.74 5.90
N ASN A 61 2.03 -14.01 6.28
CA ASN A 61 1.57 -15.07 5.41
C ASN A 61 0.04 -14.99 5.34
N VAL A 62 -0.50 -14.96 4.12
CA VAL A 62 -1.94 -14.82 3.92
C VAL A 62 -2.52 -16.20 3.58
N PRO A 63 -3.29 -16.83 4.48
CA PRO A 63 -3.87 -18.13 4.22
C PRO A 63 -4.89 -18.05 3.08
N GLN A 64 -5.14 -19.19 2.43
CA GLN A 64 -6.09 -19.26 1.32
C GLN A 64 -7.53 -19.01 1.80
N ASP A 65 -7.89 -19.59 2.94
CA ASP A 65 -9.17 -19.44 3.66
C ASP A 65 -8.90 -19.47 5.18
N LEU A 66 -9.85 -19.01 6.00
CA LEU A 66 -9.77 -19.08 7.46
C LEU A 66 -10.45 -20.34 8.03
N VAL A 67 -11.00 -21.19 7.17
CA VAL A 67 -11.66 -22.45 7.57
C VAL A 67 -10.62 -23.44 8.08
N THR A 68 -10.90 -24.04 9.23
CA THR A 68 -10.08 -25.12 9.80
C THR A 68 -10.69 -26.48 9.48
N ALA A 69 -9.86 -27.53 9.50
CA ALA A 69 -10.35 -28.90 9.43
C ALA A 69 -11.19 -29.23 10.68
N ASP A 70 -12.25 -30.00 10.48
CA ASP A 70 -13.21 -30.39 11.51
C ASP A 70 -12.68 -31.66 12.20
N ASP A 71 -11.72 -31.52 13.13
CA ASP A 71 -11.13 -32.67 13.82
C ASP A 71 -11.27 -32.58 15.35
N SER A 72 -12.16 -33.40 15.88
CA SER A 72 -12.25 -33.91 17.27
C SER A 72 -12.65 -32.96 18.42
N GLU A 73 -13.29 -33.55 19.43
CA GLU A 73 -13.89 -32.90 20.60
C GLU A 73 -12.87 -32.06 21.39
N GLY A 74 -13.00 -30.73 21.34
CA GLY A 74 -12.21 -29.79 22.15
C GLY A 74 -11.49 -28.69 21.36
N GLU A 75 -11.42 -28.80 20.02
CA GLU A 75 -10.76 -27.80 19.16
C GLU A 75 -11.71 -26.69 18.69
N ILE A 76 -11.14 -25.53 18.35
CA ILE A 76 -11.87 -24.38 17.80
C ILE A 76 -12.10 -24.62 16.31
N VAL A 77 -13.37 -24.73 15.91
CA VAL A 77 -13.76 -24.94 14.52
C VAL A 77 -14.17 -23.61 13.90
N ILE A 78 -13.54 -23.25 12.78
CA ILE A 78 -13.95 -22.13 11.93
C ILE A 78 -14.59 -22.68 10.67
N SER A 79 -15.85 -22.31 10.44
CA SER A 79 -16.62 -22.71 9.25
C SER A 79 -17.34 -21.51 8.63
N HIS A 80 -17.77 -21.66 7.39
CA HIS A 80 -18.74 -20.78 6.73
C HIS A 80 -19.60 -21.59 5.77
N ASP A 81 -20.88 -21.27 5.69
CA ASP A 81 -21.83 -21.89 4.77
C ASP A 81 -21.91 -21.12 3.44
N LYS A 82 -22.35 -21.80 2.37
CA LYS A 82 -22.67 -21.12 1.10
C LYS A 82 -23.79 -20.10 1.34
N GLY A 83 -23.45 -18.81 1.33
CA GLY A 83 -24.39 -17.70 1.59
C GLY A 83 -23.97 -16.81 2.75
N ASP A 84 -22.92 -17.16 3.50
CA ASP A 84 -22.35 -16.35 4.59
C ASP A 84 -21.45 -15.22 4.08
N GLU A 85 -21.76 -14.65 2.91
CA GLU A 85 -21.03 -13.51 2.34
C GLU A 85 -21.88 -12.25 2.38
N LEU A 86 -21.33 -11.19 2.95
CA LEU A 86 -21.88 -9.85 2.83
C LEU A 86 -21.41 -9.25 1.51
N GLU A 87 -22.36 -9.02 0.59
CA GLU A 87 -22.08 -8.38 -0.69
C GLU A 87 -22.35 -6.88 -0.62
N PHE A 88 -21.34 -6.08 -0.95
CA PHE A 88 -21.42 -4.63 -1.02
C PHE A 88 -21.16 -4.18 -2.44
N LYS A 89 -22.14 -3.52 -3.06
CA LYS A 89 -22.02 -3.02 -4.42
C LYS A 89 -21.64 -1.56 -4.41
N ARG A 90 -20.52 -1.22 -5.05
CA ARG A 90 -20.18 0.15 -5.39
C ARG A 90 -20.47 0.37 -6.87
N VAL A 91 -21.23 1.43 -7.16
CA VAL A 91 -21.40 1.94 -8.53
C VAL A 91 -20.63 3.25 -8.63
N HIS A 92 -19.64 3.31 -9.52
CA HIS A 92 -18.91 4.54 -9.81
C HIS A 92 -18.73 4.74 -11.31
N ALA A 93 -19.25 5.85 -11.83
CA ALA A 93 -19.40 6.19 -13.24
C ALA A 93 -20.21 5.16 -14.06
N ASP A 94 -19.71 3.92 -14.19
CA ASP A 94 -20.40 2.72 -14.73
C ASP A 94 -19.75 1.40 -14.26
N LYS A 95 -18.82 1.47 -13.31
CA LYS A 95 -18.15 0.30 -12.72
C LYS A 95 -18.95 -0.18 -11.53
N GLU A 96 -19.80 -1.20 -11.74
CA GLU A 96 -20.33 -2.00 -10.64
C GLU A 96 -19.22 -2.93 -10.14
N ARG A 97 -18.73 -2.68 -8.93
CA ARG A 97 -17.80 -3.56 -8.23
C ARG A 97 -18.47 -4.12 -7.00
N THR A 98 -18.54 -5.44 -6.94
CA THR A 98 -18.98 -6.17 -5.75
C THR A 98 -17.78 -6.44 -4.85
N TYR A 99 -17.87 -5.98 -3.61
CA TYR A 99 -16.99 -6.37 -2.52
C TYR A 99 -17.69 -7.42 -1.68
N LYS A 100 -16.93 -8.41 -1.23
CA LYS A 100 -17.44 -9.51 -0.41
C LYS A 100 -16.70 -9.52 0.91
N ALA A 101 -17.43 -9.64 2.01
CA ALA A 101 -16.88 -9.92 3.32
C ALA A 101 -17.49 -11.20 3.87
N THR A 102 -16.64 -12.16 4.23
CA THR A 102 -17.07 -13.47 4.69
C THR A 102 -17.42 -13.42 6.16
N VAL A 103 -18.56 -14.00 6.51
CA VAL A 103 -18.99 -14.26 7.88
C VAL A 103 -18.57 -15.67 8.24
N TYR A 104 -17.83 -15.80 9.33
CA TYR A 104 -17.35 -17.06 9.85
C TYR A 104 -18.12 -17.42 11.11
N ARG A 105 -18.43 -18.71 11.23
CA ARG A 105 -18.91 -19.33 12.46
C ARG A 105 -17.71 -19.93 13.19
N ILE A 106 -17.45 -19.42 14.38
CA ILE A 106 -16.39 -19.91 15.27
C ILE A 106 -17.07 -20.67 16.42
N LYS A 107 -16.74 -21.95 16.57
CA LYS A 107 -17.33 -22.82 17.59
C LYS A 107 -16.24 -23.42 18.48
N CYS A 108 -16.49 -23.43 19.79
CA CYS A 108 -15.66 -24.12 20.78
C CYS A 108 -16.59 -24.71 21.85
N GLY A 109 -16.73 -26.05 21.87
CA GLY A 109 -17.72 -26.71 22.72
C GLY A 109 -19.16 -26.24 22.42
N THR A 110 -19.81 -25.66 23.43
CA THR A 110 -21.18 -25.11 23.32
C THR A 110 -21.24 -23.64 22.92
N GLU A 111 -20.10 -22.94 22.91
CA GLU A 111 -20.03 -21.53 22.54
C GLU A 111 -19.90 -21.39 21.02
N GLU A 112 -20.73 -20.52 20.44
CA GLU A 112 -20.76 -20.23 19.00
C GLU A 112 -20.82 -18.72 18.77
N TYR A 113 -19.95 -18.23 17.90
CA TYR A 113 -19.87 -16.82 17.52
C TYR A 113 -19.88 -16.67 16.02
N HIS A 114 -20.58 -15.64 15.54
CA HIS A 114 -20.60 -15.26 14.12
C HIS A 114 -19.80 -13.97 13.97
N VAL A 115 -18.71 -14.01 13.21
CA VAL A 115 -17.80 -12.87 13.03
C VAL A 115 -17.62 -12.55 11.56
N CYS A 116 -17.54 -11.27 11.22
CA CYS A 116 -17.10 -10.86 9.90
C CYS A 116 -15.60 -10.59 9.97
N ALA A 117 -14.79 -11.28 9.16
CA ALA A 117 -13.33 -11.21 9.28
C ALA A 117 -12.61 -11.31 7.93
N GLN A 118 -11.40 -10.77 7.84
CA GLN A 118 -10.50 -11.07 6.73
C GLN A 118 -9.03 -10.89 7.10
N VAL A 119 -8.16 -11.53 6.32
CA VAL A 119 -6.73 -11.19 6.28
C VAL A 119 -6.49 -10.22 5.10
N PRO A 120 -5.86 -9.05 5.29
CA PRO A 120 -5.53 -8.15 4.19
C PRO A 120 -4.59 -8.82 3.19
N THR A 121 -5.06 -9.06 1.97
CA THR A 121 -4.25 -9.72 0.93
C THR A 121 -3.00 -8.91 0.57
N VAL A 122 -2.99 -7.60 0.83
CA VAL A 122 -1.81 -6.75 0.64
C VAL A 122 -0.59 -7.20 1.45
N LEU A 123 -0.78 -7.95 2.54
CA LEU A 123 0.31 -8.51 3.35
C LEU A 123 1.15 -9.55 2.58
N THR A 124 0.60 -10.19 1.54
CA THR A 124 1.36 -11.08 0.66
C THR A 124 2.57 -10.38 0.05
N ALA A 125 2.51 -9.06 -0.15
CA ALA A 125 3.64 -8.30 -0.67
C ALA A 125 4.84 -8.33 0.29
N ILE A 126 4.61 -8.23 1.61
CA ILE A 126 5.67 -8.28 2.62
C ILE A 126 6.31 -9.66 2.63
N SER A 127 5.50 -10.72 2.71
CA SER A 127 6.01 -12.10 2.73
C SER A 127 6.74 -12.47 1.43
N HIS A 128 6.22 -12.07 0.26
CA HIS A 128 6.92 -12.27 -1.01
C HIS A 128 8.24 -11.52 -1.11
N LEU A 129 8.31 -10.27 -0.62
CA LEU A 129 9.53 -9.49 -0.62
C LEU A 129 10.62 -10.16 0.23
N ALA A 130 10.23 -10.70 1.39
CA ALA A 130 11.12 -11.42 2.27
C ALA A 130 11.61 -12.75 1.66
N GLN A 131 10.71 -13.54 1.08
CA GLN A 131 11.03 -14.86 0.51
C GLN A 131 11.88 -14.80 -0.75
N ASN A 132 11.67 -13.80 -1.62
CA ASN A 132 12.35 -13.74 -2.92
C ASN A 132 13.68 -12.98 -2.89
N HIS A 133 14.20 -12.62 -1.70
CA HIS A 133 15.45 -11.87 -1.52
C HIS A 133 15.49 -10.53 -2.27
N LEU A 134 14.33 -9.92 -2.52
CA LEU A 134 14.21 -8.70 -3.32
C LEU A 134 14.48 -7.43 -2.50
N GLY A 135 14.67 -7.61 -1.19
CA GLY A 135 15.23 -6.68 -0.22
C GLY A 135 15.48 -7.43 1.10
N LYS A 136 16.38 -6.92 1.95
CA LYS A 136 16.41 -7.32 3.36
C LYS A 136 15.23 -6.62 4.05
N ILE A 137 14.06 -7.24 4.01
CA ILE A 137 12.89 -6.75 4.74
C ILE A 137 12.77 -7.55 6.03
N ASP A 138 12.75 -6.83 7.15
CA ASP A 138 12.31 -7.37 8.42
C ASP A 138 10.78 -7.46 8.40
N VAL A 139 10.28 -8.68 8.26
CA VAL A 139 8.84 -8.97 8.17
C VAL A 139 8.12 -8.53 9.44
N GLN A 140 8.72 -8.77 10.62
CA GLN A 140 8.10 -8.44 11.89
C GLN A 140 8.00 -6.92 12.05
N LEU A 141 9.06 -6.20 11.70
CA LEU A 141 9.04 -4.74 11.74
C LEU A 141 8.01 -4.13 10.77
N GLU A 142 7.94 -4.61 9.52
CA GLU A 142 6.95 -4.10 8.56
C GLU A 142 5.51 -4.49 8.94
N GLN A 143 5.30 -5.65 9.56
CA GLN A 143 4.01 -6.05 10.12
C GLN A 143 3.57 -5.10 11.25
N GLN A 144 4.47 -4.78 12.18
CA GLN A 144 4.16 -3.86 13.27
C GLN A 144 3.82 -2.47 12.74
N ARG A 145 4.62 -1.97 11.79
CA ARG A 145 4.38 -0.70 11.11
C ARG A 145 3.06 -0.69 10.31
N PHE A 146 2.70 -1.82 9.69
CA PHE A 146 1.40 -2.00 9.03
C PHE A 146 0.27 -1.85 10.04
N CYS A 147 0.29 -2.60 11.15
CA CYS A 147 -0.72 -2.50 12.20
C CYS A 147 -0.83 -1.08 12.77
N GLN A 148 0.28 -0.42 13.04
CA GLN A 148 0.31 0.95 13.56
C GLN A 148 -0.31 1.95 12.59
N SER A 149 0.10 1.91 11.32
CA SER A 149 -0.43 2.79 10.27
C SER A 149 -1.91 2.54 10.01
N TYR A 150 -2.34 1.27 10.07
CA TYR A 150 -3.74 0.91 9.93
C TYR A 150 -4.58 1.44 11.09
N GLN A 151 -4.13 1.23 12.33
CA GLN A 151 -4.79 1.71 13.54
C GLN A 151 -4.94 3.24 13.50
N GLN A 152 -3.90 3.94 13.08
CA GLN A 152 -3.94 5.39 12.89
C GLN A 152 -5.03 5.84 11.91
N ILE A 153 -5.24 5.10 10.82
CA ILE A 153 -6.34 5.40 9.88
C ILE A 153 -7.70 5.11 10.51
N LEU A 154 -7.83 4.01 11.26
CA LEU A 154 -9.06 3.69 11.99
C LEU A 154 -9.42 4.80 13.00
N ASP A 155 -8.43 5.32 13.72
CA ASP A 155 -8.59 6.44 14.64
C ASP A 155 -9.09 7.69 13.91
N ALA A 156 -8.39 8.08 12.84
CA ALA A 156 -8.71 9.30 12.09
C ALA A 156 -10.07 9.24 11.37
N LYS A 157 -10.45 8.08 10.83
CA LYS A 157 -11.75 7.86 10.18
C LYS A 157 -12.86 7.48 11.18
N ARG A 158 -12.54 7.35 12.47
CA ARG A 158 -13.45 6.88 13.54
C ARG A 158 -14.07 5.51 13.26
N TRP A 159 -13.29 4.62 12.65
CA TRP A 159 -13.69 3.25 12.35
C TRP A 159 -13.36 2.26 13.46
N ASN A 160 -12.75 2.67 14.57
CA ASN A 160 -12.52 1.79 15.73
C ASN A 160 -13.77 1.16 16.29
N ASP A 161 -14.93 1.81 16.13
CA ASP A 161 -16.20 1.28 16.59
C ASP A 161 -16.68 0.08 15.79
N ILE A 162 -16.18 -0.10 14.56
CA ILE A 162 -16.60 -1.16 13.65
C ILE A 162 -15.49 -2.10 13.21
N VAL A 163 -14.22 -1.72 13.29
CA VAL A 163 -13.07 -2.52 12.84
C VAL A 163 -12.14 -2.73 14.03
N GLN A 164 -11.63 -3.95 14.16
CA GLN A 164 -10.61 -4.29 15.15
C GLN A 164 -9.49 -5.08 14.48
N ILE A 165 -8.25 -4.66 14.73
CA ILE A 165 -7.06 -5.40 14.29
C ILE A 165 -6.82 -6.55 15.26
N VAL A 166 -6.58 -7.75 14.73
CA VAL A 166 -6.28 -8.96 15.48
C VAL A 166 -4.96 -9.51 14.98
N THR A 167 -3.92 -9.46 15.81
CA THR A 167 -2.63 -10.09 15.51
C THR A 167 -2.64 -11.55 15.95
N CYS A 168 -2.08 -12.43 15.13
CA CYS A 168 -1.88 -13.85 15.44
C CYS A 168 -0.47 -14.26 15.02
N LYS A 169 0.11 -15.26 15.68
CA LYS A 169 1.51 -15.66 15.42
C LYS A 169 1.67 -16.25 14.02
N ASP A 170 0.78 -17.16 13.68
CA ASP A 170 0.79 -17.92 12.44
C ASP A 170 -0.62 -18.43 12.12
N GLU A 171 -0.73 -19.19 11.02
CA GLU A 171 -1.97 -19.84 10.61
C GLU A 171 -2.51 -20.84 11.65
N ALA A 172 -1.65 -21.44 12.49
CA ALA A 172 -2.07 -22.39 13.52
C ALA A 172 -2.67 -21.70 14.76
N ASP A 173 -2.20 -20.49 15.11
CA ASP A 173 -2.76 -19.69 16.21
C ASP A 173 -4.04 -18.93 15.80
N LEU A 174 -4.30 -18.79 14.50
CA LEU A 174 -5.46 -18.09 13.94
C LEU A 174 -6.80 -18.46 14.63
N PRO A 175 -7.15 -19.75 14.84
CA PRO A 175 -8.44 -20.12 15.44
C PRO A 175 -8.53 -19.68 16.90
N SER A 176 -7.45 -19.90 17.66
CA SER A 176 -7.30 -19.48 19.05
C SER A 176 -7.45 -17.96 19.20
N ALA A 177 -6.75 -17.19 18.37
CA ALA A 177 -6.79 -15.74 18.39
C ALA A 177 -8.20 -15.21 18.09
N LEU A 178 -8.83 -15.73 17.03
CA LEU A 178 -10.18 -15.33 16.62
C LEU A 178 -11.23 -15.66 17.67
N PHE A 179 -11.21 -16.86 18.25
CA PHE A 179 -12.16 -17.25 19.28
C PHE A 179 -12.05 -16.37 20.54
N LYS A 180 -10.83 -16.09 21.02
CA LYS A 180 -10.60 -15.22 22.18
C LYS A 180 -11.19 -13.82 21.96
N VAL A 181 -10.96 -13.24 20.79
CA VAL A 181 -11.49 -11.92 20.43
C VAL A 181 -13.01 -11.97 20.28
N ALA A 182 -13.56 -12.96 19.56
CA ALA A 182 -15.00 -13.11 19.38
C ALA A 182 -15.74 -13.26 20.72
N LYS A 183 -15.23 -14.10 21.62
CA LYS A 183 -15.76 -14.28 22.97
C LYS A 183 -15.70 -13.01 23.79
N SER A 184 -14.58 -12.29 23.77
CA SER A 184 -14.43 -11.00 24.48
C SER A 184 -15.43 -9.95 23.97
N LEU A 185 -15.60 -9.88 22.65
CA LEU A 185 -16.53 -8.95 22.00
C LEU A 185 -18.00 -9.30 22.24
N ALA A 186 -18.34 -10.58 22.31
CA ALA A 186 -19.71 -11.03 22.60
C ALA A 186 -20.10 -10.79 24.07
N ASN A 187 -19.13 -10.91 24.98
CA ASN A 187 -19.37 -10.76 26.43
C ASN A 187 -19.30 -9.31 26.92
N SER A 188 -18.84 -8.38 26.09
CA SER A 188 -18.75 -6.97 26.44
C SER A 188 -20.05 -6.24 26.11
N LEU A 189 -20.61 -5.54 27.11
CA LEU A 189 -21.70 -4.60 26.91
C LEU A 189 -21.26 -3.50 25.91
N PRO A 190 -22.16 -2.98 25.07
CA PRO A 190 -21.84 -1.91 24.13
C PRO A 190 -21.38 -0.67 24.91
N GLY A 191 -20.06 -0.48 25.00
CA GLY A 191 -19.44 0.64 25.73
C GLY A 191 -18.11 0.35 26.44
N ASN A 192 -17.74 -0.92 26.68
CA ASN A 192 -16.59 -1.25 27.57
C ASN A 192 -15.38 -1.93 26.90
N LEU A 193 -15.34 -2.03 25.58
CA LEU A 193 -14.17 -2.58 24.89
C LEU A 193 -13.12 -1.50 24.71
N GLN A 194 -12.10 -1.51 25.56
CA GLN A 194 -10.86 -0.87 25.18
C GLN A 194 -10.27 -1.60 23.98
N PRO A 195 -9.79 -0.89 22.95
CA PRO A 195 -9.08 -1.53 21.86
C PRO A 195 -7.90 -2.29 22.46
N HIS A 196 -7.87 -3.61 22.28
CA HIS A 196 -6.61 -4.34 22.36
C HIS A 196 -5.78 -3.84 21.18
N GLY A 197 -5.00 -2.80 21.41
CA GLY A 197 -3.93 -2.41 20.50
C GLY A 197 -3.03 -3.62 20.28
N PRO A 198 -2.26 -3.66 19.16
CA PRO A 198 -1.25 -4.68 18.98
C PRO A 198 -0.46 -4.78 20.28
N ASN A 199 -0.21 -6.01 20.76
CA ASN A 199 0.71 -6.25 21.87
C ASN A 199 1.89 -5.34 21.62
N GLN A 200 2.05 -4.29 22.44
CA GLN A 200 3.15 -3.36 22.30
C GLN A 200 4.38 -4.19 22.63
N ALA A 201 4.94 -4.84 21.62
CA ALA A 201 6.38 -5.01 21.55
C ALA A 201 6.92 -3.58 21.54
N THR A 202 7.05 -3.03 22.75
CA THR A 202 7.84 -1.86 22.99
C THR A 202 9.27 -2.30 22.67
N THR A 203 9.66 -2.28 21.40
CA THR A 203 11.02 -1.94 21.05
C THR A 203 11.19 -0.49 21.48
N LYS A 204 11.33 -0.32 22.81
CA LYS A 204 11.62 0.95 23.47
C LYS A 204 13.05 1.28 23.06
N LEU A 205 13.20 1.81 21.85
CA LEU A 205 14.42 2.51 21.45
C LEU A 205 14.65 3.57 22.53
N SER A 206 15.68 3.35 23.34
CA SER A 206 15.73 3.89 24.71
C SER A 206 16.26 5.32 24.78
N SER A 207 16.83 5.82 23.68
CA SER A 207 17.50 7.12 23.62
C SER A 207 17.23 7.83 22.30
N VAL A 208 17.16 9.17 22.35
CA VAL A 208 17.04 10.04 21.17
C VAL A 208 18.34 10.83 20.99
N TYR A 209 18.98 10.67 19.85
CA TYR A 209 20.16 11.42 19.44
C TYR A 209 19.72 12.60 18.57
N LEU A 210 20.03 13.80 19.02
CA LEU A 210 19.74 15.04 18.29
C LEU A 210 20.99 15.44 17.50
N TYR A 211 20.88 15.48 16.17
CA TYR A 211 21.97 15.86 15.29
C TYR A 211 21.73 17.24 14.65
N ASN A 212 22.81 18.03 14.56
CA ASN A 212 22.78 19.37 14.00
C ASN A 212 23.89 19.68 12.98
N SER A 213 23.63 20.66 12.12
CA SER A 213 24.66 21.59 11.66
C SER A 213 24.70 22.81 12.59
N SER A 214 25.83 23.51 12.69
CA SER A 214 25.97 24.69 13.58
C SER A 214 24.91 25.81 13.37
N THR A 215 24.13 25.74 12.31
CA THR A 215 23.09 26.70 11.89
C THR A 215 21.70 26.50 12.49
N ASP A 216 21.39 25.35 13.10
CA ASP A 216 20.01 24.99 13.49
C ASP A 216 19.82 24.68 14.99
N LEU A 217 20.63 25.31 15.84
CA LEU A 217 20.66 25.08 17.30
C LEU A 217 19.36 25.41 18.02
N ASP A 218 18.70 26.51 17.61
CA ASP A 218 17.44 26.96 18.20
C ASP A 218 16.33 25.90 18.10
N MET A 219 16.22 25.27 16.93
CA MET A 219 15.22 24.24 16.68
C MET A 219 15.52 22.95 17.45
N LEU A 220 16.79 22.62 17.63
CA LEU A 220 17.19 21.50 18.47
C LEU A 220 16.89 21.75 19.94
N ASP A 221 17.10 22.97 20.43
CA ASP A 221 16.74 23.32 21.80
C ASP A 221 15.23 23.19 22.02
N GLU A 222 14.40 23.55 21.04
CA GLU A 222 12.95 23.30 21.09
C GLU A 222 12.61 21.80 21.19
N ILE A 223 13.21 20.97 20.33
CA ILE A 223 12.99 19.51 20.34
C ILE A 223 13.46 18.91 21.68
N ARG A 224 14.65 19.31 22.14
CA ARG A 224 15.25 18.86 23.39
C ARG A 224 14.38 19.20 24.58
N ASN A 225 13.94 20.45 24.69
CA ASN A 225 13.06 20.91 25.76
C ASN A 225 11.78 20.08 25.80
N GLU A 226 11.17 19.80 24.64
CA GLU A 226 9.99 18.94 24.59
C GLU A 226 10.31 17.51 25.02
N LEU A 227 11.41 16.89 24.55
CA LEU A 227 11.81 15.54 24.99
C LEU A 227 12.06 15.47 26.51
N ASP A 228 12.70 16.49 27.08
CA ASP A 228 12.98 16.60 28.51
C ASP A 228 11.68 16.72 29.34
N ILE A 229 10.70 17.51 28.86
CA ILE A 229 9.36 17.62 29.46
C ILE A 229 8.68 16.24 29.55
N HIS A 230 8.85 15.39 28.55
CA HIS A 230 8.28 14.04 28.51
C HIS A 230 9.20 12.94 29.07
N HIS A 231 10.31 13.33 29.72
CA HIS A 231 11.28 12.42 30.33
C HIS A 231 11.86 11.38 29.36
N ILE A 232 12.05 11.75 28.09
CA ILE A 232 12.65 10.89 27.07
C ILE A 232 14.17 11.13 27.08
N PRO A 233 14.99 10.10 27.34
CA PRO A 233 16.44 10.24 27.34
C PRO A 233 16.94 10.75 25.99
N ASN A 234 17.64 11.87 25.99
CA ASN A 234 18.18 12.46 24.77
C ASN A 234 19.63 12.91 24.93
N LYS A 235 20.38 12.90 23.83
CA LYS A 235 21.77 13.35 23.74
C LYS A 235 21.93 14.24 22.51
N THR A 236 22.53 15.41 22.69
CA THR A 236 22.92 16.29 21.59
C THR A 236 24.38 16.01 21.25
N ASN A 237 24.66 15.66 20.00
CA ASN A 237 26.03 15.60 19.51
C ASN A 237 26.38 16.95 18.88
N LEU A 238 27.52 17.52 19.26
CA LEU A 238 28.01 18.77 18.68
C LEU A 238 28.60 18.51 17.27
N PRO A 239 28.61 19.51 16.38
CA PRO A 239 29.34 19.43 15.11
C PRO A 239 30.80 19.00 15.36
N GLY A 240 31.30 18.03 14.59
CA GLY A 240 32.62 17.41 14.77
C GLY A 240 32.68 16.19 15.71
N GLU A 241 31.65 15.93 16.53
CA GLU A 241 31.58 14.70 17.33
C GLU A 241 31.06 13.53 16.49
N SER A 242 31.82 12.45 16.42
CA SER A 242 31.38 11.25 15.71
C SER A 242 30.25 10.59 16.49
N ILE A 243 29.03 10.62 15.93
CA ILE A 243 27.86 9.86 16.40
C ILE A 243 28.23 8.38 16.64
N LEU A 244 29.23 7.87 15.93
CA LEU A 244 29.66 6.47 15.89
C LEU A 244 30.84 6.11 16.82
N SER A 245 31.43 7.04 17.58
CA SER A 245 32.63 6.74 18.39
C SER A 245 32.37 6.23 19.82
N GLY A 246 31.11 6.11 20.25
CA GLY A 246 30.73 5.53 21.54
C GLY A 246 30.35 4.05 21.42
N GLY A 247 31.07 3.17 22.12
CA GLY A 247 30.94 1.71 22.04
C GLY A 247 29.75 1.08 22.78
N ASP A 248 28.70 1.82 23.16
CA ASP A 248 27.58 1.30 23.94
C ASP A 248 26.25 1.36 23.18
N ASN A 249 25.56 0.21 23.12
CA ASN A 249 24.17 -0.04 22.72
C ASN A 249 23.53 1.02 21.78
N ARG A 250 23.57 0.73 20.47
CA ARG A 250 23.04 1.57 19.37
C ARG A 250 21.51 1.46 19.19
N GLU A 251 20.76 1.29 20.28
CA GLU A 251 19.29 1.18 20.26
C GLU A 251 18.63 2.53 20.56
N GLY A 252 18.21 3.25 19.52
CA GLY A 252 17.68 4.61 19.68
C GLY A 252 17.06 5.23 18.42
N TRP A 253 16.67 6.49 18.54
CA TRP A 253 16.27 7.35 17.42
C TRP A 253 17.34 8.39 17.13
N ILE A 254 17.60 8.72 15.86
CA ILE A 254 18.34 9.91 15.47
C ILE A 254 17.39 10.91 14.83
N VAL A 255 17.37 12.13 15.34
CA VAL A 255 16.61 13.25 14.79
C VAL A 255 17.59 14.22 14.12
N PHE A 256 17.50 14.32 12.80
CA PHE A 256 18.26 15.29 12.00
C PHE A 256 17.43 16.55 11.78
N VAL A 257 17.93 17.71 12.19
CA VAL A 257 17.37 18.98 11.71
C VAL A 257 18.05 19.34 10.39
N VAL A 258 17.24 19.58 9.36
CA VAL A 258 17.68 19.77 7.99
C VAL A 258 17.17 21.11 7.44
N SER A 259 18.06 22.07 7.33
CA SER A 259 17.89 23.35 6.64
C SER A 259 18.65 23.38 5.29
N LYS A 260 18.38 24.36 4.42
CA LYS A 260 19.15 24.54 3.16
C LYS A 260 20.65 24.68 3.46
N ALA A 261 21.00 25.47 4.47
CA ALA A 261 22.39 25.65 4.91
C ALA A 261 23.01 24.34 5.43
N SER A 262 22.23 23.51 6.15
CA SER A 262 22.69 22.20 6.61
C SER A 262 22.99 21.25 5.44
N LEU A 263 22.20 21.29 4.37
CA LEU A 263 22.35 20.42 3.19
C LEU A 263 23.56 20.80 2.33
N GLU A 264 23.91 22.09 2.30
CA GLU A 264 25.13 22.57 1.66
C GLU A 264 26.41 22.17 2.41
N SER A 265 26.28 21.80 3.69
CA SER A 265 27.41 21.34 4.49
C SER A 265 27.80 19.89 4.14
N SER A 266 29.04 19.75 3.65
CA SER A 266 29.67 18.44 3.42
C SER A 266 29.74 17.58 4.70
N GLU A 267 29.87 18.22 5.86
CA GLU A 267 29.88 17.55 7.17
C GLU A 267 28.52 16.93 7.48
N THR A 268 27.43 17.69 7.32
CA THR A 268 26.06 17.18 7.51
C THR A 268 25.77 16.02 6.58
N SER A 269 26.08 16.17 5.29
CA SER A 269 25.89 15.10 4.30
C SER A 269 26.68 13.84 4.65
N PHE A 270 27.92 13.98 5.10
CA PHE A 270 28.76 12.87 5.51
C PHE A 270 28.26 12.18 6.79
N ASN A 271 27.83 12.95 7.80
CA ASN A 271 27.31 12.41 9.06
C ASN A 271 25.93 11.78 8.89
N MET A 272 25.08 12.35 8.05
CA MET A 272 23.86 11.71 7.57
C MET A 272 24.23 10.36 6.93
N LEU A 273 25.08 10.33 5.89
CA LEU A 273 25.48 9.07 5.24
C LEU A 273 26.08 8.03 6.20
N LYS A 274 26.87 8.46 7.18
CA LYS A 274 27.40 7.60 8.24
C LYS A 274 26.33 6.97 9.13
N CYS A 275 25.15 7.57 9.25
CA CYS A 275 24.04 6.98 10.01
C CYS A 275 23.28 5.94 9.20
N ILE A 276 23.48 5.89 7.87
CA ILE A 276 23.05 4.76 7.03
C ILE A 276 24.09 3.63 7.17
N THR A 277 24.24 3.12 8.39
CA THR A 277 25.05 1.93 8.69
C THR A 277 24.16 0.70 8.80
N ALA A 278 24.81 -0.46 8.96
CA ALA A 278 24.16 -1.73 9.31
C ALA A 278 23.18 -1.62 10.50
N ASP A 279 23.28 -0.60 11.36
CA ASP A 279 22.37 -0.40 12.49
C ASP A 279 20.95 0.05 12.09
N VAL A 280 20.83 0.78 10.98
CA VAL A 280 19.53 1.11 10.37
C VAL A 280 18.97 -0.11 9.65
N ASP A 281 19.83 -0.84 8.93
CA ASP A 281 19.44 -2.08 8.23
C ASP A 281 19.05 -3.22 9.19
N GLU A 282 19.63 -3.24 10.40
CA GLU A 282 19.34 -4.20 11.48
C GLU A 282 18.25 -3.69 12.43
N GLY A 283 17.59 -2.56 12.12
CA GLY A 283 16.45 -2.03 12.88
C GLY A 283 16.77 -1.50 14.28
N ARG A 284 18.05 -1.39 14.64
CA ARG A 284 18.52 -0.87 15.94
C ARG A 284 18.40 0.65 16.03
N LEU A 285 18.39 1.34 14.90
CA LEU A 285 18.39 2.79 14.83
C LEU A 285 17.22 3.32 14.00
N GLY A 286 16.30 4.03 14.66
CA GLY A 286 15.27 4.82 13.98
C GLY A 286 15.85 6.13 13.49
N VAL A 287 15.47 6.60 12.30
CA VAL A 287 15.88 7.91 11.79
C VAL A 287 14.64 8.78 11.58
N LEU A 288 14.77 10.06 11.92
CA LEU A 288 13.74 11.07 11.74
C LEU A 288 14.37 12.34 11.19
N LEU A 289 13.76 12.93 10.16
CA LEU A 289 14.21 14.23 9.63
C LEU A 289 13.26 15.34 10.06
N VAL A 290 13.78 16.53 10.30
CA VAL A 290 13.00 17.72 10.61
C VAL A 290 13.40 18.79 9.60
N LEU A 291 12.56 19.01 8.60
CA LEU A 291 12.79 19.97 7.53
C LEU A 291 12.45 21.38 8.01
N ARG A 292 13.44 22.26 7.95
CA ARG A 292 13.34 23.67 8.37
C ARG A 292 13.17 24.59 7.17
N GLY A 293 12.22 25.51 7.26
CA GLY A 293 12.03 26.57 6.27
C GLY A 293 11.54 26.03 4.93
N GLU A 294 12.21 26.43 3.85
CA GLU A 294 11.85 26.07 2.47
C GLU A 294 12.51 24.77 1.97
N VAL A 295 13.02 23.92 2.86
CA VAL A 295 13.59 22.64 2.45
C VAL A 295 12.47 21.71 1.99
N GLU A 296 12.55 21.32 0.72
CA GLU A 296 11.70 20.30 0.13
C GLU A 296 12.36 18.92 0.25
N ILE A 297 11.56 17.86 0.23
CA ILE A 297 12.09 16.48 0.32
C ILE A 297 12.99 16.13 -0.87
N SER A 298 12.82 16.83 -2.00
CA SER A 298 13.71 16.75 -3.16
C SER A 298 15.13 17.22 -2.86
N ASP A 299 15.30 18.12 -1.89
CA ASP A 299 16.60 18.70 -1.55
C ASP A 299 17.42 17.75 -0.65
N VAL A 300 16.73 16.86 0.06
CA VAL A 300 17.32 15.84 0.93
C VAL A 300 18.05 14.79 0.08
N PRO A 301 19.24 14.28 0.51
CA PRO A 301 19.94 13.21 -0.18
C PRO A 301 19.04 12.00 -0.45
N GLN A 302 19.14 11.41 -1.64
CA GLN A 302 18.26 10.33 -2.08
C GLN A 302 18.15 9.17 -1.08
N CYS A 303 19.27 8.85 -0.41
CA CYS A 303 19.38 7.83 0.61
C CYS A 303 18.68 8.18 1.94
N PHE A 304 18.05 9.34 2.07
CA PHE A 304 17.27 9.78 3.22
C PHE A 304 15.82 10.14 2.88
N ARG A 305 15.47 10.24 1.59
CA ARG A 305 14.12 10.61 1.15
C ARG A 305 13.03 9.61 1.54
N TRP A 306 13.42 8.41 1.95
CA TRP A 306 12.51 7.35 2.40
C TRP A 306 12.22 7.40 3.91
N VAL A 307 12.92 8.23 4.67
CA VAL A 307 12.78 8.36 6.12
C VAL A 307 11.60 9.26 6.49
N THR A 308 10.92 8.95 7.60
CA THR A 308 9.89 9.81 8.20
C THR A 308 10.44 11.22 8.46
N TYR A 309 9.74 12.25 7.98
CA TYR A 309 10.17 13.63 8.18
C TYR A 309 9.03 14.54 8.67
N TYR A 310 9.36 15.50 9.53
CA TYR A 310 8.44 16.56 9.95
C TYR A 310 8.85 17.89 9.36
N ARG A 311 7.89 18.70 8.92
CA ARG A 311 8.13 20.06 8.44
C ARG A 311 7.77 21.04 9.54
N ALA A 312 8.69 21.92 9.91
CA ALA A 312 8.36 23.11 10.69
C ALA A 312 7.98 24.24 9.74
N LYS A 313 6.67 24.44 9.59
CA LYS A 313 6.10 25.29 8.53
C LYS A 313 6.19 26.80 8.83
N ALA A 314 6.39 27.21 10.09
CA ALA A 314 6.47 28.63 10.48
C ALA A 314 7.24 28.83 11.78
N VAL A 315 7.76 30.05 11.99
CA VAL A 315 8.34 30.50 13.27
C VAL A 315 7.27 30.38 14.36
N GLY A 316 7.55 29.59 15.41
CA GLY A 316 6.63 29.34 16.53
C GLY A 316 5.67 28.16 16.39
N ASP A 317 5.71 27.39 15.29
CA ASP A 317 4.97 26.13 15.17
C ASP A 317 5.64 25.05 16.01
N THR A 318 5.17 24.81 17.24
CA THR A 318 5.68 23.73 18.11
C THR A 318 4.96 22.39 17.88
N SER A 319 4.10 22.28 16.87
CA SER A 319 3.34 21.04 16.65
C SER A 319 4.23 19.89 16.19
N TYR A 320 5.40 20.16 15.61
CA TYR A 320 6.34 19.12 15.18
C TYR A 320 7.09 18.48 16.37
N THR A 321 7.43 19.24 17.43
CA THR A 321 8.13 18.69 18.61
C THR A 321 7.28 17.64 19.32
N LYS A 322 5.99 17.93 19.50
CA LYS A 322 5.00 16.97 20.06
C LYS A 322 4.87 15.71 19.21
N ARG A 323 5.01 15.81 17.89
CA ARG A 323 5.00 14.63 17.00
C ARG A 323 6.27 13.80 17.15
N ILE A 324 7.42 14.46 17.30
CA ILE A 324 8.69 13.77 17.57
C ILE A 324 8.55 12.95 18.85
N VAL A 325 8.10 13.56 19.96
CA VAL A 325 7.84 12.87 21.23
C VAL A 325 6.94 11.65 21.04
N ARG A 326 5.82 11.79 20.32
CA ARG A 326 4.91 10.67 20.06
C ARG A 326 5.59 9.56 19.25
N THR A 327 6.34 9.92 18.22
CA THR A 327 7.06 8.98 17.34
C THR A 327 8.11 8.19 18.11
N VAL A 328 8.98 8.89 18.83
CA VAL A 328 10.09 8.25 19.56
C VAL A 328 9.59 7.43 20.76
N SER A 329 8.44 7.79 21.31
CA SER A 329 7.76 7.04 22.39
C SER A 329 6.92 5.86 21.90
N GLY A 330 6.78 5.68 20.58
CA GLY A 330 5.91 4.63 20.01
C GLY A 330 4.42 4.88 20.18
N TYR A 331 3.99 6.12 20.51
CA TYR A 331 2.58 6.48 20.55
C TYR A 331 2.03 6.67 19.13
N PRO A 332 0.80 6.20 18.83
CA PRO A 332 0.12 6.54 17.60
C PRO A 332 -0.01 8.07 17.50
N VAL A 333 0.54 8.64 16.42
CA VAL A 333 0.57 10.08 16.20
C VAL A 333 -0.86 10.55 15.92
N ASP A 334 -1.46 11.34 16.82
CA ASP A 334 -2.81 11.91 16.65
C ASP A 334 -2.87 12.78 15.37
N ILE A 335 -3.58 12.30 14.35
CA ILE A 335 -3.55 12.80 12.97
C ILE A 335 -4.56 13.92 12.77
N GLY A 336 -4.38 15.01 13.51
CA GLY A 336 -5.03 16.26 13.16
C GLY A 336 -4.52 16.84 11.83
N ARG A 337 -3.28 16.50 11.40
CA ARG A 337 -2.61 17.07 10.22
C ARG A 337 -1.53 16.15 9.62
N GLN A 338 -1.80 15.59 8.44
CA GLN A 338 -0.89 15.03 7.42
C GLN A 338 0.32 14.19 7.92
N LEU A 339 0.29 12.88 7.69
CA LEU A 339 1.43 11.96 7.85
C LEU A 339 2.48 12.22 6.75
N PRO A 340 3.79 12.21 7.02
CA PRO A 340 4.78 12.22 5.93
C PRO A 340 4.82 10.83 5.27
N ALA A 341 4.27 10.70 4.06
CA ALA A 341 4.10 9.41 3.41
C ALA A 341 5.40 8.64 3.11
N GLY A 342 6.57 9.28 3.16
CA GLY A 342 7.84 8.67 2.72
C GLY A 342 7.74 8.14 1.28
N ASN A 343 8.54 7.13 0.93
CA ASN A 343 8.45 6.49 -0.39
C ASN A 343 7.48 5.29 -0.38
N VAL A 344 6.24 5.52 -0.79
CA VAL A 344 5.17 4.48 -0.83
C VAL A 344 5.22 3.59 -2.07
N VAL A 345 6.07 3.92 -3.05
CA VAL A 345 6.14 3.26 -4.35
C VAL A 345 6.35 1.75 -4.23
N PRO A 346 7.29 1.24 -3.40
CA PRO A 346 7.54 -0.19 -3.36
C PRO A 346 6.31 -0.97 -2.88
N GLY A 347 5.64 -0.49 -1.82
CA GLY A 347 4.41 -1.11 -1.31
C GLY A 347 3.30 -1.13 -2.37
N LEU A 348 3.04 0.00 -3.02
CA LEU A 348 2.01 0.11 -4.05
C LEU A 348 2.31 -0.78 -5.28
N CYS A 349 3.55 -0.80 -5.74
CA CYS A 349 3.95 -1.56 -6.93
C CYS A 349 3.92 -3.06 -6.68
N TRP A 350 4.49 -3.53 -5.56
CA TRP A 350 4.48 -4.95 -5.21
C TRP A 350 3.08 -5.47 -4.89
N ALA A 351 2.25 -4.69 -4.19
CA ALA A 351 0.86 -5.07 -3.97
C ALA A 351 0.09 -5.21 -5.28
N TYR A 352 0.22 -4.24 -6.19
CA TYR A 352 -0.45 -4.31 -7.49
C TYR A 352 0.06 -5.49 -8.32
N PHE A 353 1.35 -5.75 -8.29
CA PHE A 353 1.92 -6.87 -9.01
C PHE A 353 1.42 -8.22 -8.47
N ILE A 354 1.59 -8.48 -7.18
CA ILE A 354 1.31 -9.79 -6.57
C ILE A 354 -0.20 -10.04 -6.43
N ASN A 355 -0.95 -9.05 -5.96
CA ASN A 355 -2.36 -9.24 -5.63
C ASN A 355 -3.32 -8.93 -6.78
N TYR A 356 -2.79 -8.49 -7.93
CA TYR A 356 -3.62 -8.19 -9.08
C TYR A 356 -3.04 -8.76 -10.37
N LEU A 357 -1.89 -8.27 -10.85
CA LEU A 357 -1.37 -8.69 -12.16
C LEU A 357 -1.00 -10.17 -12.21
N MET A 358 -0.37 -10.69 -11.17
CA MET A 358 -0.07 -12.13 -11.06
C MET A 358 -1.34 -12.98 -11.00
N ILE A 359 -2.48 -12.43 -10.64
CA ILE A 359 -3.73 -13.18 -10.58
C ILE A 359 -4.42 -13.13 -11.94
N THR A 360 -4.57 -11.93 -12.50
CA THR A 360 -5.34 -11.69 -13.72
C THR A 360 -4.61 -12.14 -14.99
N LEU A 361 -3.27 -12.24 -14.96
CA LEU A 361 -2.46 -12.55 -16.14
C LEU A 361 -1.87 -13.97 -16.16
N THR A 362 -1.66 -14.64 -15.01
CA THR A 362 -0.99 -15.97 -14.98
C THR A 362 -1.91 -17.15 -15.31
N SER A 363 -3.20 -17.08 -14.98
CA SER A 363 -4.12 -18.21 -15.14
C SER A 363 -5.30 -17.81 -16.02
N ASP A 364 -5.34 -18.40 -17.20
CA ASP A 364 -6.49 -18.38 -18.10
C ASP A 364 -6.85 -17.06 -18.79
N LEU A 365 -5.98 -16.04 -18.85
CA LEU A 365 -6.27 -14.83 -19.65
C LEU A 365 -6.70 -15.18 -21.09
N ASP A 366 -5.97 -16.08 -21.74
CA ASP A 366 -6.26 -16.51 -23.11
C ASP A 366 -7.61 -17.23 -23.21
N LYS A 367 -7.89 -18.16 -22.29
CA LYS A 367 -9.16 -18.88 -22.25
C LYS A 367 -10.32 -17.92 -21.96
N THR A 368 -10.12 -16.95 -21.08
CA THR A 368 -11.13 -15.97 -20.70
C THR A 368 -11.42 -15.03 -21.87
N ILE A 369 -10.39 -14.61 -22.62
CA ILE A 369 -10.55 -13.88 -23.88
C ILE A 369 -11.30 -14.72 -24.91
N GLN A 370 -10.94 -15.99 -25.10
CA GLN A 370 -11.66 -16.89 -26.03
C GLN A 370 -13.14 -17.08 -25.65
N ILE A 371 -13.44 -17.26 -24.37
CA ILE A 371 -14.82 -17.35 -23.87
C ILE A 371 -15.57 -16.05 -24.19
N PHE A 372 -14.95 -14.90 -23.93
CA PHE A 372 -15.53 -13.59 -24.22
C PHE A 372 -15.80 -13.39 -25.72
N LEU A 373 -14.84 -13.72 -26.59
CA LEU A 373 -14.98 -13.64 -28.05
C LEU A 373 -16.12 -14.53 -28.56
N ARG A 374 -16.20 -15.78 -28.08
CA ARG A 374 -17.29 -16.72 -28.41
C ARG A 374 -18.65 -16.20 -27.95
N GLN A 375 -18.74 -15.64 -26.74
CA GLN A 375 -20.00 -15.07 -26.21
C GLN A 375 -20.47 -13.86 -27.02
N LYS A 376 -19.53 -13.07 -27.54
CA LYS A 376 -19.84 -11.90 -28.35
C LYS A 376 -20.15 -12.25 -29.81
N ASN A 377 -19.82 -13.46 -30.25
CA ASN A 377 -20.03 -13.96 -31.61
C ASN A 377 -19.48 -12.99 -32.67
N VAL A 378 -18.23 -12.57 -32.48
CA VAL A 378 -17.52 -11.62 -33.34
C VAL A 378 -16.32 -12.28 -34.01
N GLU A 379 -16.01 -11.88 -35.24
CA GLU A 379 -14.81 -12.32 -35.97
C GLU A 379 -13.56 -11.47 -35.64
N CYS A 380 -13.71 -10.43 -34.80
CA CYS A 380 -12.60 -9.56 -34.43
C CYS A 380 -11.73 -10.20 -33.33
N GLY A 381 -10.42 -10.17 -33.54
CA GLY A 381 -9.46 -10.62 -32.54
C GLY A 381 -9.31 -9.64 -31.38
N CYS A 382 -8.89 -10.16 -30.23
CA CYS A 382 -8.57 -9.41 -29.02
C CYS A 382 -7.08 -9.53 -28.69
N ILE A 383 -6.44 -8.41 -28.35
CA ILE A 383 -5.02 -8.41 -28.02
C ILE A 383 -4.77 -9.11 -26.70
N ARG A 384 -3.76 -9.97 -26.69
CA ARG A 384 -3.28 -10.76 -25.55
C ARG A 384 -2.38 -9.94 -24.61
N LYS A 385 -2.77 -8.70 -24.30
CA LYS A 385 -1.97 -7.77 -23.50
C LYS A 385 -2.90 -6.83 -22.75
N LEU A 386 -2.76 -6.76 -21.43
CA LEU A 386 -3.44 -5.77 -20.60
C LEU A 386 -2.72 -4.43 -20.72
N ILE A 387 -3.46 -3.40 -21.16
CA ILE A 387 -2.94 -2.04 -21.23
C ILE A 387 -3.36 -1.27 -19.98
N VAL A 388 -2.38 -0.91 -19.16
CA VAL A 388 -2.59 -0.13 -17.93
C VAL A 388 -2.25 1.33 -18.21
N VAL A 389 -3.17 2.24 -17.92
CA VAL A 389 -3.03 3.68 -18.16
C VAL A 389 -2.74 4.41 -16.85
N TRP A 390 -1.55 4.98 -16.74
CA TRP A 390 -1.18 5.93 -15.71
C TRP A 390 -1.41 7.35 -16.21
N VAL A 391 -2.41 8.01 -15.60
CA VAL A 391 -2.71 9.42 -15.83
C VAL A 391 -1.89 10.27 -14.85
N LYS A 392 -1.23 11.33 -15.35
CA LYS A 392 -0.32 12.18 -14.56
C LYS A 392 -1.00 12.78 -13.34
N SER A 393 -2.19 13.35 -13.51
CA SER A 393 -2.97 13.92 -12.40
C SER A 393 -3.36 12.90 -11.34
N CYS A 394 -3.30 11.60 -11.65
CA CYS A 394 -3.87 10.49 -10.90
C CYS A 394 -5.39 10.53 -10.78
N ASP A 395 -6.06 11.47 -11.46
CA ASP A 395 -7.51 11.51 -11.55
C ASP A 395 -8.01 10.37 -12.45
N THR A 396 -8.95 9.60 -11.92
CA THR A 396 -9.54 8.43 -12.58
C THR A 396 -11.06 8.43 -12.45
N GLU A 397 -11.66 9.58 -12.17
CA GLU A 397 -13.12 9.75 -12.09
C GLU A 397 -13.78 9.59 -13.46
N LYS A 398 -13.16 10.17 -14.51
CA LYS A 398 -13.62 10.00 -15.90
C LYS A 398 -13.48 8.55 -16.35
N GLN A 399 -14.45 8.05 -17.11
CA GLN A 399 -14.31 6.74 -17.73
C GLN A 399 -13.15 6.74 -18.73
N LEU A 400 -12.45 5.62 -18.84
CA LEU A 400 -11.25 5.53 -19.69
C LEU A 400 -11.57 5.86 -21.16
N HIS A 401 -12.73 5.42 -21.65
CA HIS A 401 -13.15 5.68 -23.03
C HIS A 401 -13.57 7.13 -23.29
N ASP A 402 -14.09 7.81 -22.29
CA ASP A 402 -14.38 9.25 -22.36
C ASP A 402 -13.07 10.04 -22.40
N LEU A 403 -12.14 9.74 -21.48
CA LEU A 403 -10.82 10.36 -21.44
C LEU A 403 -10.05 10.15 -22.75
N ALA A 404 -10.10 8.93 -23.30
CA ALA A 404 -9.44 8.62 -24.58
C ALA A 404 -10.06 9.37 -25.77
N SER A 405 -11.35 9.71 -25.70
CA SER A 405 -12.08 10.34 -26.80
C SER A 405 -12.14 11.87 -26.73
N GLU A 406 -11.88 12.48 -25.57
CA GLU A 406 -12.05 13.93 -25.31
C GLU A 406 -11.27 14.84 -26.27
N ARG A 407 -10.09 14.39 -26.75
CA ARG A 407 -9.23 15.13 -27.68
C ARG A 407 -9.12 14.50 -29.08
N ALA A 408 -9.92 13.48 -29.36
CA ALA A 408 -9.85 12.75 -30.62
C ALA A 408 -10.87 13.32 -31.63
N MET A 409 -10.40 13.97 -32.70
CA MET A 409 -11.28 14.68 -33.65
C MET A 409 -12.29 13.77 -34.37
N ASN A 410 -11.91 12.54 -34.76
CA ASN A 410 -12.74 11.62 -35.56
C ASN A 410 -12.70 10.16 -35.09
N ARG A 411 -12.10 9.90 -33.93
CA ARG A 411 -11.94 8.55 -33.38
C ARG A 411 -12.65 8.47 -32.05
N LYS A 412 -13.27 7.34 -31.78
CA LYS A 412 -13.96 7.09 -30.52
C LYS A 412 -13.52 5.75 -29.97
N MET A 413 -13.16 5.76 -28.68
CA MET A 413 -13.03 4.53 -27.92
C MET A 413 -14.40 4.14 -27.37
N THR A 414 -14.76 2.87 -27.49
CA THR A 414 -16.02 2.34 -26.95
C THR A 414 -15.74 1.18 -26.02
N HIS A 415 -16.47 1.11 -24.91
CA HIS A 415 -16.47 -0.05 -24.02
C HIS A 415 -17.33 -1.15 -24.65
N THR A 416 -16.74 -2.32 -24.90
CA THR A 416 -17.41 -3.43 -25.60
C THR A 416 -17.89 -4.53 -24.66
N GLY A 417 -17.31 -4.58 -23.47
CA GLY A 417 -17.70 -5.52 -22.42
C GLY A 417 -16.61 -5.71 -21.38
N LYS A 418 -16.70 -6.82 -20.65
CA LYS A 418 -15.71 -7.22 -19.66
C LYS A 418 -15.58 -8.73 -19.68
N PHE A 419 -14.42 -9.22 -19.32
CA PHE A 419 -14.23 -10.62 -18.97
C PHE A 419 -13.76 -10.74 -17.53
N GLN A 420 -14.06 -11.88 -16.91
CA GLN A 420 -13.87 -12.09 -15.49
C GLN A 420 -12.91 -13.25 -15.26
N THR A 421 -11.88 -13.00 -14.46
CA THR A 421 -11.05 -14.05 -13.87
C THR A 421 -11.43 -14.21 -12.40
N THR A 422 -11.27 -15.40 -11.85
CA THR A 422 -11.57 -15.69 -10.44
C THR A 422 -10.37 -16.35 -9.80
N THR A 423 -10.08 -15.99 -8.56
CA THR A 423 -9.08 -16.70 -7.76
C THR A 423 -9.68 -17.92 -7.06
N ASN A 424 -8.84 -18.89 -6.74
CA ASN A 424 -9.18 -20.00 -5.83
C ASN A 424 -9.32 -19.55 -4.35
N GLY A 425 -9.45 -18.24 -4.09
CA GLY A 425 -9.50 -17.64 -2.78
C GLY A 425 -8.14 -17.22 -2.22
N PHE A 426 -8.08 -16.04 -1.59
CA PHE A 426 -6.94 -15.56 -0.80
C PHE A 426 -7.46 -14.72 0.37
N GLY A 427 -6.87 -14.88 1.55
CA GLY A 427 -7.18 -14.07 2.75
C GLY A 427 -8.62 -14.20 3.24
N GLY A 428 -9.27 -15.34 2.98
CA GLY A 428 -10.66 -15.57 3.35
C GLY A 428 -11.71 -15.08 2.34
N GLN A 429 -11.30 -14.64 1.14
CA GLN A 429 -12.22 -14.24 0.05
C GLN A 429 -12.22 -15.28 -1.06
N LYS A 430 -13.10 -16.29 -0.99
CA LYS A 430 -13.26 -17.31 -2.04
C LYS A 430 -13.94 -16.76 -3.28
N GLY A 431 -13.46 -17.14 -4.47
CA GLY A 431 -14.14 -16.83 -5.73
C GLY A 431 -14.23 -15.34 -6.08
N ARG A 432 -13.31 -14.51 -5.55
CA ARG A 432 -13.32 -13.06 -5.82
C ARG A 432 -13.22 -12.81 -7.34
N PRO A 433 -14.17 -12.09 -7.94
CA PRO A 433 -14.12 -11.76 -9.36
C PRO A 433 -13.16 -10.59 -9.62
N PHE A 434 -12.29 -10.76 -10.61
CA PHE A 434 -11.45 -9.71 -11.18
C PHE A 434 -11.92 -9.44 -12.61
N ASN A 435 -12.54 -8.27 -12.79
CA ASN A 435 -13.11 -7.86 -14.06
C ASN A 435 -12.09 -7.03 -14.85
N LEU A 436 -11.83 -7.43 -16.08
CA LEU A 436 -11.03 -6.69 -17.04
C LEU A 436 -11.96 -6.14 -18.13
N ASN A 437 -11.99 -4.81 -18.25
CA ASN A 437 -12.80 -4.13 -19.27
C ASN A 437 -12.13 -4.22 -20.64
N VAL A 438 -12.95 -4.46 -21.66
CA VAL A 438 -12.53 -4.56 -23.06
C VAL A 438 -13.06 -3.36 -23.82
N TYR A 439 -12.21 -2.82 -24.69
CA TYR A 439 -12.51 -1.67 -25.52
C TYR A 439 -12.20 -1.97 -26.99
N GLU A 440 -12.75 -1.14 -27.87
CA GLU A 440 -12.40 -1.08 -29.27
C GLU A 440 -12.26 0.38 -29.72
N PHE A 441 -11.58 0.59 -30.84
CA PHE A 441 -11.62 1.86 -31.56
C PHE A 441 -12.58 1.76 -32.74
N ALA A 442 -13.45 2.75 -32.84
CA ALA A 442 -14.15 3.03 -34.08
C ALA A 442 -13.30 4.00 -34.92
N ASP A 443 -12.60 3.47 -35.93
CA ASP A 443 -12.02 4.31 -36.98
C ASP A 443 -13.10 4.60 -38.04
N ASN A 444 -13.59 5.84 -38.03
CA ASN A 444 -14.59 6.31 -38.98
C ASN A 444 -13.95 6.85 -40.29
N SER A 445 -12.62 6.92 -40.36
CA SER A 445 -11.92 7.52 -41.50
C SER A 445 -11.76 6.59 -42.70
N ASN A 446 -11.87 5.27 -42.51
CA ASN A 446 -11.79 4.30 -43.61
C ASN A 446 -12.79 3.13 -43.43
N PRO A 447 -14.04 3.28 -43.94
CA PRO A 447 -15.10 2.29 -43.75
C PRO A 447 -14.79 0.90 -44.34
N ASP A 448 -13.86 0.81 -45.29
CA ASP A 448 -13.47 -0.43 -45.98
C ASP A 448 -12.30 -1.17 -45.30
N LYS A 449 -11.61 -0.55 -44.33
CA LYS A 449 -10.54 -1.16 -43.53
C LYS A 449 -10.90 -1.21 -42.04
N LYS A 450 -12.03 -1.86 -41.71
CA LYS A 450 -12.40 -2.13 -40.32
C LYS A 450 -11.54 -3.24 -39.71
N VAL A 451 -10.25 -2.98 -39.48
CA VAL A 451 -9.47 -3.82 -38.56
C VAL A 451 -9.91 -3.46 -37.14
N ARG A 452 -11.05 -3.99 -36.72
CA ARG A 452 -11.51 -3.89 -35.34
C ARG A 452 -10.62 -4.80 -34.50
N ARG A 453 -9.82 -4.20 -33.61
CA ARG A 453 -9.10 -4.93 -32.58
C ARG A 453 -9.71 -4.60 -31.24
N TRP A 454 -10.06 -5.64 -30.52
CA TRP A 454 -10.46 -5.51 -29.13
C TRP A 454 -9.22 -5.56 -28.25
N PHE A 455 -9.24 -4.87 -27.13
CA PHE A 455 -8.12 -4.88 -26.20
C PHE A 455 -8.59 -4.65 -24.77
N PRO A 456 -8.00 -5.36 -23.79
CA PRO A 456 -8.27 -5.08 -22.39
C PRO A 456 -7.46 -3.86 -21.92
N ALA A 457 -8.12 -2.91 -21.26
CA ALA A 457 -7.46 -1.74 -20.71
C ALA A 457 -8.05 -1.28 -19.37
N GLU A 458 -7.24 -0.61 -18.55
CA GLU A 458 -7.67 -0.06 -17.28
C GLU A 458 -6.79 1.09 -16.81
N TYR A 459 -7.24 1.84 -15.80
CA TYR A 459 -6.36 2.76 -15.09
C TYR A 459 -5.43 2.02 -14.13
N CYS A 460 -4.25 2.58 -13.93
CA CYS A 460 -3.30 2.15 -12.92
C CYS A 460 -3.87 2.41 -11.52
N THR A 461 -4.44 1.38 -10.90
CA THR A 461 -5.09 1.47 -9.56
C THR A 461 -4.16 2.07 -8.48
N PRO A 462 -2.85 1.79 -8.45
CA PRO A 462 -1.91 2.48 -7.57
C PRO A 462 -1.93 4.01 -7.67
N MET A 463 -2.19 4.57 -8.86
CA MET A 463 -2.27 6.03 -9.04
C MET A 463 -3.56 6.58 -8.45
N THR A 464 -4.69 5.86 -8.62
CA THR A 464 -5.94 6.20 -7.90
C THR A 464 -5.76 6.18 -6.38
N CYS A 465 -4.94 5.25 -5.87
CA CYS A 465 -4.57 5.23 -4.45
C CYS A 465 -3.79 6.49 -4.05
N LEU A 466 -2.84 6.95 -4.87
CA LEU A 466 -2.11 8.20 -4.60
C LEU A 466 -3.02 9.43 -4.61
N GLN A 467 -4.02 9.47 -5.50
CA GLN A 467 -5.03 10.53 -5.49
C GLN A 467 -5.80 10.54 -4.17
N THR A 468 -6.19 9.36 -3.67
CA THR A 468 -6.84 9.24 -2.36
C THR A 468 -5.92 9.73 -1.24
N MET A 469 -4.65 9.33 -1.27
CA MET A 469 -3.64 9.73 -0.28
C MET A 469 -3.40 11.25 -0.26
N GLU A 470 -3.44 11.92 -1.42
CA GLU A 470 -3.33 13.38 -1.52
C GLU A 470 -4.54 14.07 -0.87
N THR A 471 -5.75 13.56 -1.12
CA THR A 471 -6.99 14.14 -0.58
C THR A 471 -7.23 13.81 0.90
N ASP A 472 -6.64 12.71 1.38
CA ASP A 472 -6.73 12.28 2.78
C ASP A 472 -5.60 12.89 3.64
N PHE A 473 -5.51 12.45 4.90
CA PHE A 473 -4.46 12.85 5.83
C PHE A 473 -3.13 12.08 5.63
N ALA A 474 -2.93 11.44 4.48
CA ALA A 474 -1.71 10.67 4.18
C ALA A 474 -0.47 11.55 3.95
N GLY A 475 -0.68 12.88 3.86
CA GLY A 475 0.34 13.92 3.67
C GLY A 475 1.22 13.76 2.44
N ILE A 476 0.62 13.27 1.36
CA ILE A 476 1.14 13.42 -0.01
C ILE A 476 0.68 14.77 -0.55
N SER A 477 1.61 15.61 -0.99
CA SER A 477 1.29 16.84 -1.74
C SER A 477 1.19 16.55 -3.24
N THR A 478 0.61 17.45 -4.02
CA THR A 478 0.59 17.37 -5.49
C THR A 478 1.99 17.23 -6.07
N ALA A 479 2.96 18.02 -5.59
CA ALA A 479 4.36 17.92 -6.00
C ALA A 479 4.99 16.56 -5.65
N THR A 480 4.62 15.97 -4.50
CA THR A 480 5.10 14.62 -4.12
C THR A 480 4.48 13.56 -5.03
N LYS A 481 3.18 13.66 -5.30
CA LYS A 481 2.43 12.75 -6.19
C LYS A 481 3.05 12.73 -7.60
N GLU A 482 3.38 13.89 -8.15
CA GLU A 482 4.02 13.99 -9.47
C GLU A 482 5.41 13.32 -9.52
N ASN A 483 6.17 13.37 -8.42
CA ASN A 483 7.48 12.72 -8.32
C ASN A 483 7.40 11.19 -8.11
N ILE A 484 6.32 10.70 -7.49
CA ILE A 484 6.09 9.27 -7.23
C ILE A 484 5.84 8.49 -8.52
N GLY A 485 5.14 9.08 -9.49
CA GLY A 485 4.77 8.41 -10.73
C GLY A 485 5.95 7.84 -11.54
N PRO A 486 6.99 8.64 -11.86
CA PRO A 486 8.19 8.14 -12.55
C PRO A 486 8.92 7.03 -11.78
N MET A 487 8.96 7.13 -10.45
CA MET A 487 9.54 6.08 -9.58
C MET A 487 8.72 4.79 -9.67
N PHE A 488 7.40 4.89 -9.67
CA PHE A 488 6.50 3.76 -9.85
C PHE A 488 6.70 3.10 -11.21
N LYS A 489 6.75 3.87 -12.30
CA LYS A 489 7.00 3.33 -13.65
C LYS A 489 8.32 2.56 -13.73
N LYS A 490 9.39 3.15 -13.18
CA LYS A 490 10.70 2.50 -13.14
C LYS A 490 10.64 1.17 -12.39
N LEU A 491 10.07 1.16 -11.18
CA LEU A 491 9.96 -0.07 -10.39
C LEU A 491 9.05 -1.11 -11.07
N PHE A 492 7.95 -0.67 -11.67
CA PHE A 492 7.04 -1.53 -12.43
C PHE A 492 7.79 -2.25 -13.55
N ASP A 493 8.53 -1.50 -14.37
CA ASP A 493 9.35 -2.05 -15.47
C ASP A 493 10.41 -3.02 -14.94
N GLU A 494 11.07 -2.68 -13.82
CA GLU A 494 12.04 -3.54 -13.15
C GLU A 494 11.43 -4.82 -12.58
N ILE A 495 10.15 -4.84 -12.22
CA ILE A 495 9.46 -6.04 -11.75
C ILE A 495 9.05 -6.92 -12.93
N VAL A 496 8.36 -6.34 -13.93
CA VAL A 496 7.85 -7.11 -15.09
C VAL A 496 8.97 -7.67 -15.97
N SER A 497 10.16 -7.07 -15.94
CA SER A 497 11.33 -7.55 -16.69
C SER A 497 12.06 -8.74 -16.05
N ARG A 498 11.76 -9.12 -14.80
CA ARG A 498 12.46 -10.20 -14.09
C ARG A 498 12.12 -11.57 -14.65
N ASP A 499 13.10 -12.46 -14.69
CA ASP A 499 12.95 -13.79 -15.28
C ASP A 499 11.85 -14.62 -14.62
N TYR A 500 11.77 -14.64 -13.29
CA TYR A 500 10.71 -15.38 -12.59
C TYR A 500 9.31 -14.81 -12.91
N VAL A 501 9.20 -13.50 -13.17
CA VAL A 501 7.95 -12.84 -13.56
C VAL A 501 7.59 -13.22 -14.98
N LYS A 502 8.54 -13.15 -15.91
CA LYS A 502 8.35 -13.60 -17.29
C LYS A 502 7.99 -15.07 -17.38
N GLN A 503 8.58 -15.92 -16.55
CA GLN A 503 8.22 -17.34 -16.45
C GLN A 503 6.77 -17.53 -15.97
N LYS A 504 6.27 -16.68 -15.05
CA LYS A 504 4.90 -16.79 -14.53
C LYS A 504 3.85 -16.16 -15.44
N LEU A 505 4.09 -14.95 -15.94
CA LEU A 505 3.11 -14.20 -16.75
C LEU A 505 3.23 -14.53 -18.25
N GLY A 506 4.43 -14.87 -18.72
CA GLY A 506 4.79 -14.79 -20.13
C GLY A 506 5.26 -13.39 -20.52
N ASP A 507 6.00 -13.30 -21.62
CA ASP A 507 6.48 -12.02 -22.13
C ASP A 507 5.35 -11.14 -22.68
N ASN A 508 5.50 -9.82 -22.53
CA ASN A 508 4.65 -8.78 -23.12
C ASN A 508 3.13 -8.89 -22.80
N LYS A 509 2.75 -9.45 -21.64
CA LYS A 509 1.34 -9.56 -21.22
C LYS A 509 0.75 -8.29 -20.62
N VAL A 510 1.57 -7.30 -20.27
CA VAL A 510 1.14 -6.04 -19.70
C VAL A 510 2.01 -4.90 -20.20
N SER A 511 1.40 -3.74 -20.47
CA SER A 511 2.13 -2.48 -20.63
C SER A 511 1.55 -1.41 -19.71
N LEU A 512 2.43 -0.50 -19.29
CA LEU A 512 2.06 0.68 -18.53
C LEU A 512 2.31 1.92 -19.41
N ILE A 513 1.23 2.58 -19.83
CA ILE A 513 1.26 3.80 -20.63
C ILE A 513 1.15 5.00 -19.70
N TYR A 514 2.01 5.99 -19.89
CA TYR A 514 1.90 7.29 -19.24
C TYR A 514 1.11 8.27 -20.11
N PHE A 515 0.18 9.03 -19.51
CA PHE A 515 -0.60 10.05 -20.17
C PHE A 515 -0.67 11.33 -19.33
N ASP A 516 -0.26 12.47 -19.90
CA ASP A 516 -0.40 13.80 -19.29
C ASP A 516 -1.76 14.40 -19.66
N ASP A 517 -2.74 14.23 -18.78
CA ASP A 517 -4.10 14.71 -18.98
C ASP A 517 -4.25 16.24 -18.90
N HIS A 518 -3.24 16.97 -18.44
CA HIS A 518 -3.27 18.43 -18.41
C HIS A 518 -2.75 19.04 -19.72
N HIS A 519 -1.66 18.50 -20.26
CA HIS A 519 -0.90 19.16 -21.32
C HIS A 519 -0.49 18.26 -22.48
N SER A 520 -1.04 17.04 -22.60
CA SER A 520 -0.62 16.16 -23.70
C SER A 520 -1.11 16.68 -25.06
N ASP A 521 -0.14 17.01 -25.91
CA ASP A 521 -0.30 17.23 -27.35
C ASP A 521 -0.66 15.93 -28.09
N THR A 522 -0.37 14.77 -27.49
CA THR A 522 -0.72 13.45 -28.01
C THR A 522 -1.98 12.93 -27.32
N PRO A 523 -3.11 12.80 -28.02
CA PRO A 523 -4.31 12.15 -27.49
C PRO A 523 -4.02 10.74 -26.93
N LEU A 524 -4.69 10.37 -25.83
CA LEU A 524 -4.54 9.03 -25.24
C LEU A 524 -4.85 7.92 -26.25
N ILE A 525 -5.80 8.15 -27.17
CA ILE A 525 -6.12 7.20 -28.23
C ILE A 525 -4.92 6.85 -29.12
N ASP A 526 -4.03 7.81 -29.41
CA ASP A 526 -2.83 7.58 -30.21
C ASP A 526 -1.81 6.71 -29.47
N LEU A 527 -1.66 6.93 -28.16
CA LEU A 527 -0.78 6.12 -27.32
C LEU A 527 -1.27 4.68 -27.22
N LEU A 528 -2.58 4.49 -27.06
CA LEU A 528 -3.20 3.18 -27.04
C LEU A 528 -3.09 2.47 -28.39
N GLU A 529 -3.42 3.16 -29.50
CA GLU A 529 -3.32 2.61 -30.86
C GLU A 529 -1.90 2.14 -31.18
N LYS A 530 -0.88 2.87 -30.74
CA LYS A 530 0.53 2.45 -30.90
C LYS A 530 0.80 1.09 -30.25
N GLU A 531 0.29 0.86 -29.05
CA GLU A 531 0.44 -0.43 -28.34
C GLU A 531 -0.39 -1.55 -28.97
N ILE A 532 -1.54 -1.20 -29.55
CA ILE A 532 -2.49 -2.14 -30.16
C ILE A 532 -2.08 -2.57 -31.58
N MET A 533 -1.45 -1.66 -32.30
CA MET A 533 -0.97 -1.87 -33.66
C MET A 533 0.48 -2.34 -33.73
N ASP A 534 1.13 -2.53 -32.57
CA ASP A 534 2.44 -3.15 -32.48
C ASP A 534 2.45 -4.50 -33.23
N PRO A 535 3.30 -4.68 -34.25
CA PRO A 535 3.41 -5.94 -34.99
C PRO A 535 3.74 -7.15 -34.11
N GLU A 536 4.37 -6.92 -32.95
CA GLU A 536 4.70 -7.97 -31.98
C GLU A 536 3.53 -8.29 -31.03
N ALA A 537 2.44 -7.53 -31.08
CA ALA A 537 1.25 -7.79 -30.27
C ALA A 537 0.59 -9.10 -30.69
N THR A 538 0.54 -10.07 -29.78
CA THR A 538 -0.19 -11.32 -30.00
C THR A 538 -1.69 -11.08 -29.96
N VAL A 539 -2.43 -11.56 -30.95
CA VAL A 539 -3.89 -11.46 -31.04
C VAL A 539 -4.53 -12.83 -30.88
N ILE A 540 -5.60 -12.91 -30.09
CA ILE A 540 -6.43 -14.10 -29.91
C ILE A 540 -7.70 -13.93 -30.74
N TYR A 541 -8.08 -14.97 -31.48
CA TYR A 541 -9.30 -15.02 -32.29
C TYR A 541 -10.32 -16.00 -31.69
#